data_AF-A0A969GPS3-F1
#
_entry.id   AF-A0A969GPS3-F1
#
_cell.length_a   1.000
_cell.length_b   1.000
_cell.length_c   1.000
_cell.angle_alpha   90.00
_cell.angle_beta   90.00
_cell.angle_gamma   90.00
#
_symmetry.space_group_name_H-M   'P 1'
#
loop_
_entity.id
_entity.type
_entity.pdbx_description
1 polymer ?
#
loop_
_entity_poly.entity_id
_entity_poly.type
_entity_poly.pdbx_seq_one_letter_code
_entity_poly.pdbx_strand_id
1 'polypeptide(L)'
;MTLTAQYIGSVQRIDRIIKAKTDGLTHADSMKQLPFPGNCMNWNLGHILVYRMQYLGVIDGSSKPDEAEFAIYGGGSPPLTDSAKAIPLESLLVRLDDASARVVTALQAMPAGKLAEMYDKEKGVTIADRLTFYLLFHESYHAGQLELLHELGKAA
;
A
#
# COMPACT_ATOMS: atom_id res chain seq x y z
N MET A 1 -15.02 -19.51 -1.25
CA MET A 1 -14.25 -18.47 -0.51
C MET A 1 -15.04 -17.17 -0.58
N THR A 2 -15.23 -16.46 0.53
CA THR A 2 -15.93 -15.15 0.50
C THR A 2 -15.00 -14.08 -0.09
N LEU A 3 -15.57 -12.96 -0.57
CA LEU A 3 -14.79 -11.85 -1.13
C LEU A 3 -13.89 -11.21 -0.06
N THR A 4 -14.37 -11.07 1.17
CA THR A 4 -13.57 -10.64 2.32
C THR A 4 -12.36 -11.54 2.57
N ALA A 5 -12.52 -12.88 2.45
CA ALA A 5 -11.40 -13.81 2.59
C ALA A 5 -10.38 -13.68 1.44
N GLN A 6 -10.83 -13.34 0.22
CA GLN A 6 -9.94 -13.00 -0.90
C GLN A 6 -9.11 -11.74 -0.60
N TYR A 7 -9.75 -10.69 -0.08
CA TYR A 7 -9.06 -9.46 0.29
C TYR A 7 -8.01 -9.67 1.38
N ILE A 8 -8.35 -10.37 2.46
CA ILE A 8 -7.41 -10.71 3.53
C ILE A 8 -6.22 -11.51 2.97
N GLY A 9 -6.51 -12.53 2.15
CA GLY A 9 -5.47 -13.34 1.51
C GLY A 9 -4.62 -12.57 0.48
N SER A 10 -5.10 -11.42 -0.01
CA SER A 10 -4.32 -10.52 -0.86
C SER A 10 -3.33 -9.72 -0.01
N VAL A 11 -3.80 -9.00 1.02
CA VAL A 11 -2.97 -8.21 1.95
C VAL A 11 -1.82 -9.06 2.51
N GLN A 12 -2.15 -10.25 3.02
CA GLN A 12 -1.15 -11.17 3.56
C GLN A 12 -0.11 -11.64 2.53
N ARG A 13 -0.49 -11.74 1.25
CA ARG A 13 0.45 -12.08 0.16
C ARG A 13 1.38 -10.91 -0.12
N ILE A 14 0.82 -9.71 -0.20
CA ILE A 14 1.59 -8.49 -0.44
C ILE A 14 2.58 -8.25 0.71
N ASP A 15 2.17 -8.45 1.97
CA ASP A 15 3.08 -8.33 3.11
C ASP A 15 4.24 -9.32 3.06
N ARG A 16 4.00 -10.56 2.60
CA ARG A 16 5.09 -11.53 2.38
C ARG A 16 6.03 -11.08 1.27
N ILE A 17 5.51 -10.50 0.19
CA ILE A 17 6.35 -9.95 -0.89
C ILE A 17 7.18 -8.78 -0.36
N ILE A 18 6.56 -7.82 0.34
CA ILE A 18 7.27 -6.69 0.95
C ILE A 18 8.42 -7.20 1.81
N LYS A 19 8.13 -8.09 2.77
CA LYS A 19 9.15 -8.67 3.67
C LYS A 19 10.28 -9.35 2.91
N ALA A 20 9.95 -10.16 1.90
CA ALA A 20 10.97 -10.85 1.11
C ALA A 20 11.82 -9.88 0.26
N LYS A 21 11.23 -8.78 -0.24
CA LYS A 21 11.92 -7.81 -1.10
C LYS A 21 12.67 -6.73 -0.33
N THR A 22 12.40 -6.57 0.96
CA THR A 22 13.11 -5.62 1.82
C THR A 22 14.10 -6.28 2.76
N ASP A 23 14.15 -7.61 2.81
CA ASP A 23 15.10 -8.35 3.65
C ASP A 23 16.55 -7.97 3.33
N GLY A 24 17.29 -7.62 4.38
CA GLY A 24 18.69 -7.18 4.29
C GLY A 24 18.95 -5.82 3.64
N LEU A 25 17.92 -5.08 3.21
CA LEU A 25 18.11 -3.76 2.60
C LEU A 25 18.28 -2.66 3.65
N THR A 26 19.16 -1.71 3.37
CA THR A 26 19.30 -0.49 4.16
C THR A 26 18.34 0.60 3.69
N HIS A 27 18.21 1.67 4.47
CA HIS A 27 17.47 2.85 4.02
C HIS A 27 18.07 3.44 2.73
N ALA A 28 19.39 3.51 2.61
CA ALA A 28 20.06 4.02 1.41
C ALA A 28 19.72 3.18 0.16
N ASP A 29 19.65 1.85 0.30
CA ASP A 29 19.26 0.96 -0.80
C ASP A 29 17.82 1.24 -1.25
N SER A 30 16.90 1.48 -0.31
CA SER A 30 15.51 1.80 -0.63
C SER A 30 15.33 3.13 -1.35
N MET A 31 16.32 4.02 -1.30
CA MET A 31 16.31 5.34 -1.91
C MET A 31 16.95 5.39 -3.31
N LYS A 32 17.58 4.29 -3.76
CA LYS A 32 18.17 4.21 -5.11
C LYS A 32 17.10 4.48 -6.18
N GLN A 33 17.47 5.29 -7.16
CA GLN A 33 16.58 5.71 -8.24
C GLN A 33 16.75 4.80 -9.47
N LEU A 34 15.66 4.52 -10.16
CA LEU A 34 15.70 3.82 -11.45
C LEU A 34 16.33 4.73 -12.52
N PRO A 35 17.05 4.18 -13.52
CA PRO A 35 17.64 4.95 -14.61
C PRO A 35 16.60 5.38 -15.68
N PHE A 36 15.32 5.24 -15.38
CA PHE A 36 14.18 5.58 -16.24
C PHE A 36 13.02 6.09 -15.36
N PRO A 37 11.97 6.70 -15.95
CA PRO A 37 10.85 7.23 -15.18
C PRO A 37 10.23 6.19 -14.25
N GLY A 38 10.19 6.52 -12.97
CA GLY A 38 9.78 5.64 -11.89
C GLY A 38 10.10 6.30 -10.56
N ASN A 39 9.86 5.59 -9.46
CA ASN A 39 10.16 6.07 -8.12
C ASN A 39 10.93 5.00 -7.34
N CYS A 40 11.59 5.40 -6.26
CA CYS A 40 12.39 4.49 -5.45
C CYS A 40 11.53 3.48 -4.66
N MET A 41 12.18 2.48 -4.05
CA MET A 41 11.49 1.50 -3.20
C MET A 41 10.79 2.16 -2.02
N ASN A 42 11.45 3.11 -1.36
CA ASN A 42 10.88 3.81 -0.21
C ASN A 42 9.55 4.48 -0.58
N TRP A 43 9.51 5.14 -1.75
CA TRP A 43 8.28 5.74 -2.24
C TRP A 43 7.20 4.71 -2.50
N ASN A 44 7.53 3.58 -3.14
CA ASN A 44 6.53 2.53 -3.41
C ASN A 44 5.96 1.93 -2.13
N LEU A 45 6.79 1.70 -1.12
CA LEU A 45 6.35 1.20 0.19
C LEU A 45 5.48 2.23 0.93
N GLY A 46 5.86 3.52 0.90
CA GLY A 46 5.05 4.59 1.47
C GLY A 46 3.75 4.81 0.70
N HIS A 47 3.77 4.62 -0.62
CA HIS A 47 2.58 4.67 -1.46
C HIS A 47 1.60 3.57 -1.08
N ILE A 48 2.07 2.33 -0.89
CA ILE A 48 1.24 1.26 -0.36
C ILE A 48 0.67 1.68 0.99
N LEU A 49 1.50 2.15 1.94
CA LEU A 49 1.07 2.55 3.28
C LEU A 49 -0.08 3.57 3.27
N VAL A 50 0.06 4.69 2.55
CA VAL A 50 -0.96 5.75 2.54
C VAL A 50 -2.25 5.27 1.86
N TYR A 51 -2.16 4.40 0.88
CA TYR A 51 -3.34 3.80 0.25
C TYR A 51 -3.99 2.74 1.13
N ARG A 52 -3.23 2.00 1.97
CA ARG A 52 -3.81 1.15 3.02
C ARG A 52 -4.71 1.93 3.94
N MET A 53 -4.27 3.13 4.33
CA MET A 53 -5.09 4.01 5.13
C MET A 53 -6.32 4.53 4.39
N GLN A 54 -6.18 4.81 3.10
CA GLN A 54 -7.30 5.26 2.27
C GLN A 54 -8.38 4.19 2.11
N TYR A 55 -8.01 2.95 1.77
CA TYR A 55 -9.01 1.89 1.62
C TYR A 55 -9.49 1.31 2.96
N LEU A 56 -8.74 1.49 4.05
CA LEU A 56 -9.28 1.28 5.40
C LEU A 56 -10.44 2.26 5.67
N GLY A 57 -10.31 3.52 5.25
CA GLY A 57 -11.38 4.52 5.29
C GLY A 57 -12.63 4.12 4.49
N VAL A 58 -12.47 3.35 3.42
CA VAL A 58 -13.60 2.78 2.66
C VAL A 58 -14.35 1.72 3.49
N ILE A 59 -13.65 1.02 4.40
CA ILE A 59 -14.22 -0.02 5.27
C ILE A 59 -14.89 0.60 6.51
N ASP A 60 -14.17 1.47 7.22
CA ASP A 60 -14.57 2.00 8.53
C ASP A 60 -15.25 3.38 8.48
N GLY A 61 -15.21 4.06 7.34
CA GLY A 61 -15.80 5.38 7.13
C GLY A 61 -15.09 6.55 7.84
N SER A 62 -13.92 6.34 8.45
CA SER A 62 -13.25 7.35 9.28
C SER A 62 -11.73 7.42 9.12
N SER A 63 -11.08 6.32 8.78
CA SER A 63 -9.64 6.29 8.54
C SER A 63 -9.26 7.13 7.31
N LYS A 64 -8.14 7.84 7.42
CA LYS A 64 -7.54 8.60 6.33
C LYS A 64 -6.01 8.53 6.43
N PRO A 65 -5.28 8.63 5.30
CA PRO A 65 -3.84 8.84 5.36
C PRO A 65 -3.52 10.18 6.02
N ASP A 66 -2.34 10.27 6.62
CA ASP A 66 -1.77 11.56 7.03
C ASP A 66 -1.56 12.45 5.80
N GLU A 67 -1.91 13.72 5.91
CA GLU A 67 -1.92 14.64 4.77
C GLU A 67 -0.50 15.01 4.31
N ALA A 68 0.46 15.14 5.24
CA ALA A 68 1.84 15.43 4.90
C ALA A 68 2.51 14.23 4.23
N GLU A 69 2.21 13.02 4.71
CA GLU A 69 2.69 11.78 4.09
C GLU A 69 2.04 11.56 2.73
N PHE A 70 0.75 11.82 2.58
CA PHE A 70 0.08 11.72 1.28
C PHE A 70 0.64 12.72 0.26
N ALA A 71 1.14 13.88 0.70
CA ALA A 71 1.82 14.81 -0.19
C ALA A 71 3.16 14.26 -0.74
N ILE A 72 3.81 13.36 0.01
CA ILE A 72 5.08 12.72 -0.39
C ILE A 72 4.83 11.42 -1.18
N TYR A 73 3.86 10.62 -0.74
CA TYR A 73 3.65 9.24 -1.20
C TYR A 73 2.37 9.04 -2.03
N GLY A 74 1.47 10.01 -2.05
CA GLY A 74 0.19 9.93 -2.76
C GLY A 74 0.34 10.00 -4.28
N GLY A 75 -0.70 9.55 -5.00
CA GLY A 75 -0.72 9.64 -6.46
C GLY A 75 -0.54 11.07 -6.95
N GLY A 76 0.39 11.27 -7.89
CA GLY A 76 0.72 12.59 -8.44
C GLY A 76 1.79 13.37 -7.67
N SER A 77 2.34 12.81 -6.58
CA SER A 77 3.50 13.42 -5.91
C SER A 77 4.74 13.44 -6.82
N PRO A 78 5.66 14.41 -6.64
CA PRO A 78 6.97 14.36 -7.28
C PRO A 78 7.76 13.10 -6.89
N PRO A 79 8.74 12.67 -7.70
CA PRO A 79 9.67 11.60 -7.33
C PRO A 79 10.39 11.87 -6.00
N LEU A 80 10.48 10.85 -5.14
CA LEU A 80 11.15 10.96 -3.85
C LEU A 80 12.65 10.74 -4.02
N THR A 81 13.38 11.84 -4.15
CA THR A 81 14.83 11.87 -4.34
C THR A 81 15.59 12.34 -3.11
N ASP A 82 14.93 13.08 -2.22
CA ASP A 82 15.50 13.59 -0.98
C ASP A 82 15.21 12.63 0.19
N SER A 83 16.25 11.93 0.66
CA SER A 83 16.12 10.99 1.79
C SER A 83 15.68 11.64 3.09
N ALA A 84 15.89 12.94 3.29
CA ALA A 84 15.47 13.63 4.51
C ALA A 84 13.94 13.77 4.61
N LYS A 85 13.23 13.65 3.48
CA LYS A 85 11.76 13.62 3.43
C LYS A 85 11.18 12.23 3.58
N ALA A 86 12.00 11.19 3.41
CA ALA A 86 11.56 9.82 3.43
C ALA A 86 11.34 9.34 4.88
N ILE A 87 10.31 8.54 5.09
CA ILE A 87 10.18 7.74 6.30
C ILE A 87 11.35 6.73 6.32
N PRO A 88 12.10 6.60 7.43
CA PRO A 88 13.14 5.57 7.55
C PRO A 88 12.59 4.19 7.21
N LEU A 89 13.35 3.38 6.46
CA LEU A 89 12.84 2.11 5.92
C LEU A 89 12.28 1.19 7.01
N GLU A 90 13.02 1.04 8.12
CA GLU A 90 12.58 0.22 9.26
C GLU A 90 11.24 0.70 9.83
N SER A 91 11.12 2.01 10.10
CA SER A 91 9.87 2.62 10.57
C SER A 91 8.72 2.42 9.58
N LEU A 92 9.01 2.52 8.28
CA LEU A 92 8.02 2.32 7.23
C LEU A 92 7.49 0.88 7.20
N LEU A 93 8.36 -0.11 7.38
CA LEU A 93 7.99 -1.53 7.44
C LEU A 93 7.12 -1.84 8.67
N VAL A 94 7.47 -1.32 9.85
CA VAL A 94 6.66 -1.47 11.07
C VAL A 94 5.26 -0.88 10.86
N ARG A 95 5.18 0.29 10.22
CA ARG A 95 3.90 0.95 9.95
C ARG A 95 3.06 0.24 8.89
N LEU A 96 3.70 -0.40 7.91
CA LEU A 96 3.01 -1.27 6.94
C LEU A 96 2.40 -2.50 7.62
N ASP A 97 3.12 -3.11 8.56
CA ASP A 97 2.61 -4.22 9.37
C ASP A 97 1.40 -3.79 10.23
N ASP A 98 1.46 -2.63 10.89
CA ASP A 98 0.32 -2.07 11.63
C ASP A 98 -0.88 -1.79 10.71
N ALA A 99 -0.67 -1.11 9.59
CA ALA A 99 -1.72 -0.83 8.62
C ALA A 99 -2.39 -2.12 8.11
N SER A 100 -1.60 -3.16 7.82
CA SER A 100 -2.12 -4.48 7.46
C SER A 100 -2.97 -5.11 8.56
N ALA A 101 -2.50 -5.08 9.81
CA ALA A 101 -3.24 -5.65 10.93
C ALA A 101 -4.61 -4.95 11.09
N ARG A 102 -4.64 -3.62 10.94
CA ARG A 102 -5.87 -2.82 11.00
C ARG A 102 -6.82 -3.14 9.86
N VAL A 103 -6.32 -3.23 8.63
CA VAL A 103 -7.11 -3.63 7.45
C VAL A 103 -7.70 -5.02 7.61
N VAL A 104 -6.89 -6.00 8.01
CA VAL A 104 -7.35 -7.39 8.21
C VAL A 104 -8.41 -7.45 9.30
N THR A 105 -8.20 -6.75 10.42
CA THR A 105 -9.18 -6.68 11.51
C THR A 105 -10.50 -6.07 11.04
N ALA A 106 -10.44 -4.95 10.29
CA ALA A 106 -11.62 -4.28 9.76
C ALA A 106 -12.38 -5.15 8.74
N LEU A 107 -11.66 -5.88 7.88
CA LEU A 107 -12.25 -6.85 6.96
C LEU A 107 -12.92 -8.01 7.70
N GLN A 108 -12.29 -8.56 8.75
CA GLN A 108 -12.87 -9.63 9.57
C GLN A 108 -14.14 -9.22 10.31
N ALA A 109 -14.18 -7.98 10.80
CA ALA A 109 -15.33 -7.41 11.50
C ALA A 109 -16.42 -6.87 10.57
N MET A 110 -16.22 -6.92 9.25
CA MET A 110 -17.12 -6.32 8.27
C MET A 110 -18.51 -7.01 8.29
N PRO A 111 -19.61 -6.26 8.47
CA PRO A 111 -20.94 -6.86 8.51
C PRO A 111 -21.35 -7.40 7.13
N ALA A 112 -22.21 -8.42 7.15
CA ALA A 112 -22.80 -8.95 5.93
C ALA A 112 -23.56 -7.84 5.17
N GLY A 113 -23.39 -7.78 3.86
CA GLY A 113 -24.02 -6.77 3.01
C GLY A 113 -23.24 -5.47 2.85
N LYS A 114 -22.24 -5.17 3.71
CA LYS A 114 -21.42 -3.95 3.60
C LYS A 114 -20.81 -3.76 2.22
N LEU A 115 -20.30 -4.85 1.64
CA LEU A 115 -19.70 -4.85 0.31
C LEU A 115 -20.66 -4.41 -0.80
N ALA A 116 -21.97 -4.62 -0.63
CA ALA A 116 -23.00 -4.23 -1.60
C ALA A 116 -23.48 -2.78 -1.42
N GLU A 117 -23.05 -2.09 -0.37
CA GLU A 117 -23.39 -0.68 -0.18
C GLU A 117 -22.75 0.19 -1.28
N MET A 118 -23.47 1.23 -1.69
CA MET A 118 -22.98 2.20 -2.67
C MET A 118 -21.92 3.09 -2.03
N TYR A 119 -20.71 3.04 -2.57
CA TYR A 119 -19.64 3.97 -2.23
C TYR A 119 -19.82 5.30 -2.98
N ASP A 120 -20.12 5.23 -4.27
CA ASP A 120 -20.45 6.38 -5.13
C ASP A 120 -21.76 6.06 -5.86
N LYS A 121 -22.86 6.70 -5.41
CA LYS A 121 -24.20 6.48 -5.94
C LYS A 121 -24.35 6.99 -7.37
N GLU A 122 -23.68 8.08 -7.72
CA GLU A 122 -23.78 8.69 -9.05
C GLU A 122 -23.11 7.83 -10.11
N LYS A 123 -21.99 7.19 -9.74
CA LYS A 123 -21.21 6.35 -10.66
C LYS A 123 -21.58 4.86 -10.60
N GLY A 124 -22.52 4.48 -9.75
CA GLY A 124 -22.90 3.07 -9.62
C GLY A 124 -21.81 2.20 -8.98
N VAL A 125 -20.92 2.77 -8.17
CA VAL A 125 -19.75 2.06 -7.60
C VAL A 125 -20.06 1.61 -6.18
N THR A 126 -19.91 0.30 -5.93
CA THR A 126 -20.07 -0.30 -4.61
C THR A 126 -18.78 -0.26 -3.78
N ILE A 127 -18.88 -0.53 -2.49
CA ILE A 127 -17.71 -0.78 -1.63
C ILE A 127 -16.88 -1.95 -2.18
N ALA A 128 -17.52 -3.02 -2.66
CA ALA A 128 -16.81 -4.15 -3.28
C ALA A 128 -15.96 -3.73 -4.49
N ASP A 129 -16.50 -2.88 -5.37
CA ASP A 129 -15.76 -2.40 -6.54
C ASP A 129 -14.51 -1.61 -6.12
N ARG A 130 -14.68 -0.72 -5.13
CA ARG A 130 -13.59 0.10 -4.63
C ARG A 130 -12.50 -0.72 -3.93
N LEU A 131 -12.90 -1.67 -3.09
CA LEU A 131 -11.99 -2.57 -2.39
C LEU A 131 -11.29 -3.54 -3.35
N THR A 132 -11.98 -4.05 -4.37
CA THR A 132 -11.38 -4.88 -5.41
C THR A 132 -10.27 -4.14 -6.14
N PHE A 133 -10.51 -2.88 -6.53
CA PHE A 133 -9.48 -2.06 -7.15
C PHE A 133 -8.26 -1.91 -6.25
N TYR A 134 -8.44 -1.55 -4.99
CA TYR A 134 -7.32 -1.28 -4.09
C TYR A 134 -6.57 -2.55 -3.65
N LEU A 135 -7.31 -3.51 -3.08
CA LEU A 135 -6.72 -4.68 -2.43
C LEU A 135 -6.24 -5.74 -3.41
N LEU A 136 -6.74 -5.76 -4.65
CA LEU A 136 -6.31 -6.73 -5.67
C LEU A 136 -5.47 -6.11 -6.76
N PHE A 137 -5.92 -5.03 -7.41
CA PHE A 137 -5.20 -4.46 -8.55
C PHE A 137 -4.06 -3.52 -8.11
N HIS A 138 -4.38 -2.48 -7.35
CA HIS A 138 -3.44 -1.42 -6.95
C HIS A 138 -2.26 -1.97 -6.15
N GLU A 139 -2.52 -2.73 -5.08
CA GLU A 139 -1.43 -3.31 -4.28
C GLU A 139 -0.59 -4.31 -5.10
N SER A 140 -1.20 -5.17 -5.91
CA SER A 140 -0.43 -6.13 -6.73
C SER A 140 0.44 -5.43 -7.76
N TYR A 141 -0.04 -4.33 -8.34
CA TYR A 141 0.74 -3.52 -9.27
C TYR A 141 2.00 -2.96 -8.59
N HIS A 142 1.85 -2.32 -7.42
CA HIS A 142 2.98 -1.74 -6.70
C HIS A 142 3.89 -2.79 -6.07
N ALA A 143 3.35 -3.92 -5.60
CA ALA A 143 4.17 -5.03 -5.11
C ALA A 143 5.00 -5.66 -6.24
N GLY A 144 4.46 -5.73 -7.47
CA GLY A 144 5.20 -6.19 -8.64
C GLY A 144 6.40 -5.29 -8.99
N GLN A 145 6.30 -3.98 -8.73
CA GLN A 145 7.40 -3.04 -8.94
C GLN A 145 8.58 -3.29 -7.97
N LEU A 146 8.34 -3.94 -6.82
CA LEU A 146 9.38 -4.21 -5.81
C LEU A 146 10.45 -5.19 -6.30
N GLU A 147 10.20 -6.01 -7.31
CA GLU A 147 11.20 -6.95 -7.85
C GLU A 147 12.40 -6.21 -8.43
N LEU A 148 12.15 -5.29 -9.36
CA LEU A 148 13.22 -4.50 -9.99
C LEU A 148 13.91 -3.58 -8.98
N LEU A 149 13.15 -3.05 -8.02
CA LEU A 149 13.67 -2.19 -6.97
C LEU A 149 14.52 -2.97 -5.97
N HIS A 150 14.22 -4.24 -5.70
CA HIS A 150 15.03 -5.12 -4.87
C HIS A 150 16.39 -5.39 -5.52
N GLU A 151 16.40 -5.74 -6.80
CA GLU A 151 17.64 -5.95 -7.55
C GLU A 151 18.49 -4.67 -7.62
N LEU A 152 17.85 -3.51 -7.81
CA LEU A 152 18.53 -2.21 -7.73
C LEU A 152 19.12 -1.96 -6.33
N GLY A 153 18.37 -2.27 -5.28
CA GLY A 153 18.81 -2.15 -3.88
C GLY A 153 20.09 -2.94 -3.60
N LYS A 154 20.19 -4.15 -4.16
CA LYS A 154 21.34 -5.05 -3.98
C LYS A 154 22.52 -4.79 -4.91
N ALA A 155 22.32 -4.03 -5.98
CA ALA A 155 23.40 -3.65 -6.88
C ALA A 155 24.42 -2.78 -6.13
N ALA A 156 25.69 -3.18 -6.20
CA ALA A 156 26.83 -2.52 -5.55
C ALA A 156 27.12 -1.14 -6.16
#